data_AF-A0A8B9A3L6-F1
#
_entry.id   AF-A0A8B9A3L6-F1
#
_cell.length_a   1.000
_cell.length_b   1.000
_cell.length_c   1.000
_cell.angle_alpha   90.00
_cell.angle_beta   90.00
_cell.angle_gamma   90.00
#
_symmetry.space_group_name_H-M   'P 1'
#
loop_
_entity.id
_entity.type
_entity.pdbx_description
1 polymer ?
#
loop_
_entity_poly.entity_id
_entity_poly.type
_entity_poly.pdbx_seq_one_letter_code
_entity_poly.pdbx_strand_id
1 'polypeptide(L)'
;MFFSGDASIRKRVDLGGRSSKERDRQMLLDQTRLERKRRLGLRQQSNAAVKIQKCFRGRKAVEMARSKVREQFCFTFGDHCQKADWHCFGPDSEFLRQMLFFFTANNNGDVSILLEACQMLLQYVRYNGSIVSLFAGLDYSSKHSLVVHRVKKFAYICLQAIYQNRIHLKNQILMPSKYSAMPTIILLETVACLIILNFHGSAK
;
A
#
# COMPACT_ATOMS: atom_id res chain seq x y z
N MET A 1 -54.85 -41.86 -77.32
CA MET A 1 -53.39 -42.03 -77.23
C MET A 1 -53.09 -42.87 -75.99
N PHE A 2 -52.41 -44.00 -76.17
CA PHE A 2 -52.04 -44.94 -75.11
C PHE A 2 -50.84 -44.41 -74.33
N PHE A 3 -50.92 -44.42 -72.99
CA PHE A 3 -49.83 -44.06 -72.09
C PHE A 3 -48.88 -45.26 -71.97
N SER A 4 -47.82 -45.28 -72.78
CA SER A 4 -46.75 -46.28 -72.71
C SER A 4 -45.85 -45.98 -71.51
N GLY A 5 -46.29 -46.40 -70.32
CA GLY A 5 -45.54 -46.25 -69.07
C GLY A 5 -44.34 -47.19 -69.01
N ASP A 6 -43.23 -46.82 -69.64
CA ASP A 6 -41.96 -47.51 -69.48
C ASP A 6 -41.30 -47.08 -68.16
N ALA A 7 -41.45 -47.92 -67.13
CA ALA A 7 -40.94 -47.66 -65.78
C ALA A 7 -39.39 -47.66 -65.68
N SER A 8 -38.70 -48.03 -66.76
CA SER A 8 -37.23 -48.15 -66.82
C SER A 8 -36.49 -46.81 -66.99
N ILE A 9 -37.18 -45.72 -67.37
CA ILE A 9 -36.57 -44.40 -67.67
C ILE A 9 -36.69 -43.43 -66.49
N ARG A 10 -36.80 -43.91 -65.25
CA ARG A 10 -36.66 -43.02 -64.08
C ARG A 10 -35.20 -42.65 -63.91
N LYS A 11 -34.83 -41.45 -64.39
CA LYS A 11 -33.55 -40.81 -64.09
C LYS A 11 -33.36 -40.81 -62.57
N ARG A 12 -32.38 -41.55 -62.06
CA ARG A 12 -32.04 -41.51 -60.63
C ARG A 12 -31.62 -40.08 -60.29
N VAL A 13 -32.51 -39.36 -59.63
CA VAL A 13 -32.19 -38.06 -59.02
C VAL A 13 -31.32 -38.39 -57.84
N ASP A 14 -30.06 -37.98 -57.91
CA ASP A 14 -29.16 -38.05 -56.77
C ASP A 14 -29.77 -37.17 -55.67
N LEU A 15 -30.34 -37.79 -54.64
CA LEU A 15 -30.83 -37.11 -53.44
C LEU A 15 -29.61 -36.69 -52.62
N GLY A 16 -28.75 -35.87 -53.21
CA GLY A 16 -27.45 -35.42 -52.73
C GLY A 16 -27.52 -34.87 -51.31
N GLY A 17 -27.53 -35.79 -50.35
CA GLY A 17 -27.83 -35.51 -48.95
C GLY A 17 -26.66 -35.80 -48.02
N ARG A 18 -25.50 -36.21 -48.55
CA ARG A 18 -24.42 -36.81 -47.74
C ARG A 18 -23.01 -36.23 -47.89
N SER A 19 -22.75 -35.15 -48.65
CA SER A 19 -21.35 -34.73 -48.89
C SER A 19 -20.95 -33.27 -48.49
N SER A 20 -21.89 -32.33 -48.33
CA SER A 20 -21.53 -30.96 -47.87
C SER A 20 -21.79 -30.71 -46.38
N LYS A 21 -22.80 -31.35 -45.79
CA LYS A 21 -23.27 -31.09 -44.41
C LYS A 21 -22.25 -31.42 -43.31
N GLU A 22 -21.38 -32.41 -43.52
CA GLU A 22 -20.31 -32.77 -42.56
C GLU A 22 -19.24 -31.68 -42.49
N ARG A 23 -18.85 -31.14 -43.66
CA ARG A 23 -17.94 -29.99 -43.78
C ARG A 23 -18.57 -28.74 -43.17
N ASP A 24 -19.85 -28.48 -43.45
CA ASP A 24 -20.56 -27.32 -42.90
C ASP A 24 -20.74 -27.41 -41.37
N ARG A 25 -21.02 -28.60 -40.84
CA ARG A 25 -21.11 -28.85 -39.40
C ARG A 25 -19.75 -28.64 -38.72
N GLN A 26 -18.68 -29.19 -39.29
CA GLN A 26 -17.34 -29.03 -38.73
C GLN A 26 -16.91 -27.54 -38.76
N MET A 27 -17.17 -26.85 -39.87
CA MET A 27 -16.94 -25.40 -39.99
C MET A 27 -17.72 -24.59 -38.94
N LEU A 28 -18.99 -24.92 -38.70
CA LEU A 28 -19.81 -24.24 -37.68
C LEU A 28 -19.30 -24.49 -36.25
N LEU A 29 -18.87 -25.71 -35.96
CA LEU A 29 -18.28 -26.05 -34.66
C LEU A 29 -16.96 -25.30 -34.43
N ASP A 30 -16.12 -25.19 -35.45
CA ASP A 30 -14.85 -24.49 -35.34
C ASP A 30 -15.04 -22.97 -35.24
N GLN A 31 -16.02 -22.39 -35.95
CA GLN A 31 -16.44 -21.00 -35.74
C GLN A 31 -16.93 -20.75 -34.31
N THR A 32 -17.78 -21.64 -33.77
CA THR A 32 -18.29 -21.53 -32.39
C THR A 32 -17.15 -21.62 -31.37
N ARG A 33 -16.17 -22.51 -31.59
CA ARG A 33 -14.98 -22.64 -30.74
C ARG A 33 -14.12 -21.38 -30.79
N LEU A 34 -13.87 -20.84 -31.98
CA LEU A 34 -13.11 -19.60 -32.16
C LEU A 34 -13.80 -18.41 -31.49
N GLU A 35 -15.12 -18.29 -31.65
CA GLU A 35 -15.91 -17.24 -31.00
C GLU A 35 -15.86 -17.38 -29.48
N ARG A 36 -16.02 -18.59 -28.93
CA ARG A 36 -15.90 -18.85 -27.49
C ARG A 36 -14.51 -18.47 -26.97
N LYS A 37 -13.44 -18.81 -27.70
CA LYS A 37 -12.06 -18.40 -27.36
C LYS A 37 -11.91 -16.87 -27.37
N ARG A 38 -12.48 -16.17 -28.37
CA ARG A 38 -12.49 -14.71 -28.43
C ARG A 38 -13.23 -14.09 -27.24
N ARG A 39 -14.44 -14.56 -26.95
CA ARG A 39 -15.24 -14.10 -25.80
C ARG A 39 -14.50 -14.34 -24.48
N LEU A 40 -13.84 -15.49 -24.33
CA LEU A 40 -13.03 -15.79 -23.15
C LEU A 40 -11.85 -14.82 -23.01
N GLY A 41 -11.11 -14.58 -24.09
CA GLY A 41 -10.01 -13.63 -24.12
C GLY A 41 -10.45 -12.21 -23.77
N LEU A 42 -11.56 -11.74 -24.35
CA LEU A 42 -12.16 -10.44 -24.02
C LEU A 42 -12.56 -10.36 -22.54
N ARG A 43 -13.25 -11.38 -22.00
CA ARG A 43 -13.60 -11.43 -20.57
C ARG A 43 -12.37 -11.36 -19.68
N GLN A 44 -11.30 -12.06 -20.02
CA GLN A 44 -10.06 -12.04 -19.26
C GLN A 44 -9.43 -10.64 -19.27
N GLN A 45 -9.37 -9.99 -20.43
CA GLN A 45 -8.87 -8.62 -20.57
C GLN A 45 -9.74 -7.63 -19.78
N SER A 46 -11.06 -7.70 -19.89
CA SER A 46 -11.98 -6.84 -19.13
C SER A 46 -11.81 -7.03 -17.62
N ASN A 47 -11.71 -8.28 -17.16
CA ASN A 47 -11.50 -8.58 -15.75
C ASN A 47 -10.15 -8.03 -15.23
N ALA A 48 -9.09 -8.14 -16.03
CA ALA A 48 -7.78 -7.56 -15.70
C ALA A 48 -7.85 -6.03 -15.66
N ALA A 49 -8.48 -5.40 -16.66
CA ALA A 49 -8.65 -3.96 -16.73
C ALA A 49 -9.42 -3.41 -15.51
N VAL A 50 -10.50 -4.08 -15.10
CA VAL A 50 -11.26 -3.70 -13.90
C VAL A 50 -10.41 -3.77 -12.63
N LYS A 51 -9.56 -4.81 -12.48
CA LYS A 51 -8.65 -4.93 -11.33
C LYS A 51 -7.66 -3.76 -11.28
N ILE A 52 -7.05 -3.43 -12.42
CA ILE A 52 -6.10 -2.32 -12.53
C ILE A 52 -6.79 -0.99 -12.19
N GLN A 53 -7.96 -0.73 -12.78
CA GLN A 53 -8.72 0.49 -12.53
C GLN A 53 -9.14 0.64 -11.07
N LYS A 54 -9.63 -0.43 -10.43
CA LYS A 54 -9.98 -0.41 -9.00
C LYS A 54 -8.77 -0.10 -8.12
N CYS A 55 -7.63 -0.75 -8.39
CA CYS A 55 -6.37 -0.50 -7.68
C CYS A 55 -5.92 0.96 -7.84
N PHE A 56 -5.94 1.48 -9.08
CA PHE A 56 -5.56 2.86 -9.36
C PHE A 56 -6.46 3.87 -8.66
N ARG A 57 -7.79 3.70 -8.74
CA ARG A 57 -8.75 4.56 -8.04
C ARG A 57 -8.53 4.53 -6.52
N GLY A 58 -8.28 3.35 -5.96
CA GLY A 58 -7.95 3.19 -4.53
C GLY A 58 -6.68 3.93 -4.13
N ARG A 59 -5.59 3.79 -4.89
CA ARG A 59 -4.32 4.51 -4.64
C ARG A 59 -4.51 6.02 -4.67
N LYS A 60 -5.22 6.53 -5.68
CA LYS A 60 -5.53 7.97 -5.80
C LYS A 60 -6.37 8.47 -4.62
N ALA A 61 -7.34 7.70 -4.15
CA ALA A 61 -8.14 8.05 -2.98
C ALA A 61 -7.29 8.14 -1.70
N VAL A 62 -6.35 7.20 -1.51
CA VAL A 62 -5.42 7.21 -0.37
C VAL A 62 -4.47 8.41 -0.44
N GLU A 63 -3.93 8.74 -1.61
CA GLU A 63 -3.06 9.92 -1.79
C GLU A 63 -3.82 11.21 -1.45
N MET A 64 -5.05 11.38 -1.93
CA MET A 64 -5.87 12.53 -1.57
C MET A 64 -6.17 12.60 -0.07
N ALA A 65 -6.44 11.46 0.58
CA ALA A 65 -6.64 11.40 2.01
C ALA A 65 -5.39 11.79 2.80
N ARG A 66 -4.20 11.33 2.36
CA ARG A 66 -2.92 11.71 2.96
C ARG A 66 -2.66 13.21 2.88
N SER A 67 -2.89 13.82 1.71
CA SER A 67 -2.74 15.28 1.54
C SER A 67 -3.64 16.05 2.50
N LYS A 68 -4.93 15.68 2.58
CA LYS A 68 -5.88 16.31 3.52
C LYS A 68 -5.45 16.17 4.98
N VAL A 69 -5.01 14.97 5.38
CA VAL A 69 -4.54 14.73 6.74
C VAL A 69 -3.26 15.53 7.03
N ARG A 70 -2.36 15.67 6.06
CA ARG A 70 -1.15 16.50 6.19
C ARG A 70 -1.50 17.98 6.37
N GLU A 71 -2.43 18.51 5.60
CA GLU A 71 -2.91 19.90 5.76
C GLU A 71 -3.51 20.12 7.15
N GLN A 72 -4.38 19.19 7.60
CA GLN A 72 -4.95 19.24 8.94
C GLN A 72 -3.87 19.16 10.03
N PHE A 73 -2.86 18.31 9.84
CA PHE A 73 -1.73 18.18 10.75
C PHE A 73 -0.96 19.50 10.86
N CYS A 74 -0.58 20.09 9.73
CA CYS A 74 0.12 21.39 9.70
C CYS A 74 -0.71 22.50 10.37
N PHE A 75 -2.03 22.54 10.13
CA PHE A 75 -2.91 23.50 10.78
C PHE A 75 -2.88 23.36 12.31
N THR A 76 -2.96 22.11 12.80
CA THR A 76 -3.09 21.77 14.22
C THR A 76 -1.77 21.88 14.97
N PHE A 77 -0.70 21.29 14.43
CA PHE A 77 0.59 21.10 15.11
C PHE A 77 1.71 22.00 14.56
N GLY A 78 1.47 22.73 13.46
CA GLY A 78 2.46 23.55 12.77
C GLY A 78 3.27 22.76 11.73
N ASP A 79 3.90 23.49 10.81
CA ASP A 79 4.68 22.91 9.70
C ASP A 79 5.95 22.17 10.16
N HIS A 80 6.46 22.54 11.33
CA HIS A 80 7.62 21.91 11.97
C HIS A 80 7.32 21.52 13.42
N CYS A 81 6.10 21.06 13.69
CA CYS A 81 5.68 20.62 15.04
C CYS A 81 5.78 21.72 16.12
N GLN A 82 5.80 23.01 15.76
CA GLN A 82 6.05 24.09 16.74
C GLN A 82 4.93 24.23 17.78
N LYS A 83 3.74 23.70 17.49
CA LYS A 83 2.59 23.69 18.42
C LYS A 83 2.42 22.34 19.12
N ALA A 84 3.33 21.40 18.90
CA ALA A 84 3.28 20.07 19.52
C ALA A 84 4.14 20.05 20.79
N ASP A 85 3.74 19.23 21.74
CA ASP A 85 4.49 18.91 22.95
C ASP A 85 4.72 17.40 23.06
N TRP A 86 5.41 16.95 24.11
CA TRP A 86 5.61 15.52 24.35
C TRP A 86 4.27 14.77 24.58
N HIS A 87 3.22 15.42 25.08
CA HIS A 87 1.94 14.78 25.39
C HIS A 87 1.24 14.33 24.10
N CYS A 88 1.59 14.95 22.96
CA CYS A 88 1.15 14.55 21.63
C CYS A 88 1.55 13.11 21.23
N PHE A 89 2.51 12.47 21.90
CA PHE A 89 2.83 11.06 21.65
C PHE A 89 1.86 10.07 22.32
N GLY A 90 0.96 10.58 23.16
CA GLY A 90 -0.07 9.83 23.87
C GLY A 90 -0.98 9.00 22.95
N PRO A 91 -1.62 7.95 23.50
CA PRO A 91 -2.49 7.08 22.73
C PRO A 91 -3.69 7.83 22.12
N ASP A 92 -4.22 8.81 22.86
CA ASP A 92 -5.43 9.56 22.51
C ASP A 92 -5.14 10.79 21.63
N SER A 93 -3.85 11.09 21.42
CA SER A 93 -3.41 12.14 20.51
C SER A 93 -3.45 11.68 19.06
N GLU A 94 -3.86 12.62 18.21
CA GLU A 94 -3.94 12.48 16.77
C GLU A 94 -2.57 12.64 16.07
N PHE A 95 -1.60 13.25 16.75
CA PHE A 95 -0.29 13.61 16.18
C PHE A 95 0.41 12.44 15.50
N LEU A 96 0.71 11.36 16.26
CA LEU A 96 1.35 10.17 15.69
C LEU A 96 0.48 9.49 14.65
N ARG A 97 -0.83 9.39 14.87
CA ARG A 97 -1.74 8.71 13.94
C ARG A 97 -1.70 9.39 12.57
N GLN A 98 -1.80 10.71 12.55
CA GLN A 98 -1.77 11.52 11.35
C GLN A 98 -0.38 11.49 10.69
N MET A 99 0.68 11.78 11.45
CA MET A 99 2.07 11.77 10.95
C MET A 99 2.42 10.42 10.32
N LEU A 100 2.19 9.30 11.01
CA LEU A 100 2.48 7.96 10.50
C LEU A 100 1.64 7.59 9.26
N PHE A 101 0.48 8.24 9.06
CA PHE A 101 -0.41 7.99 7.94
C PHE A 101 0.00 8.74 6.66
N PHE A 102 0.31 10.04 6.77
CA PHE A 102 0.67 10.86 5.61
C PHE A 102 2.15 10.79 5.23
N PHE A 103 3.04 10.45 6.17
CA PHE A 103 4.48 10.52 5.98
C PHE A 103 4.96 9.85 4.68
N THR A 104 5.74 10.59 3.91
CA THR A 104 6.42 10.10 2.71
C THR A 104 7.90 10.49 2.75
N ALA A 105 8.79 9.51 2.74
CA ALA A 105 10.24 9.72 2.82
C ALA A 105 10.86 10.50 1.63
N ASN A 106 10.13 10.64 0.53
CA ASN A 106 10.51 11.44 -0.64
C ASN A 106 10.14 12.92 -0.51
N ASN A 107 9.35 13.28 0.51
CA ASN A 107 8.96 14.66 0.79
C ASN A 107 9.86 15.22 1.88
N ASN A 108 10.67 16.22 1.54
CA ASN A 108 11.60 16.85 2.49
C ASN A 108 10.87 17.47 3.68
N GLY A 109 9.68 18.04 3.48
CA GLY A 109 8.88 18.60 4.57
C GLY A 109 8.40 17.53 5.56
N ASP A 110 8.00 16.36 5.05
CA ASP A 110 7.60 15.24 5.92
C ASP A 110 8.81 14.68 6.69
N VAL A 111 9.99 14.67 6.07
CA VAL A 111 11.25 14.32 6.75
C VAL A 111 11.61 15.33 7.83
N SER A 112 11.42 16.63 7.59
CA SER A 112 11.59 17.66 8.62
C SER A 112 10.64 17.46 9.80
N ILE A 113 9.33 17.24 9.55
CA ILE A 113 8.35 16.93 10.59
C ILE A 113 8.77 15.71 11.41
N LEU A 114 9.25 14.66 10.72
CA LEU A 114 9.74 13.45 11.37
C LEU A 114 10.94 13.73 12.28
N LEU A 115 11.90 14.54 11.81
CA LEU A 115 13.09 14.90 12.59
C LEU A 115 12.71 15.68 13.86
N GLU A 116 11.79 16.64 13.77
CA GLU A 116 11.30 17.39 14.93
C GLU A 116 10.62 16.45 15.93
N ALA A 117 9.75 15.55 15.46
CA ALA A 117 9.12 14.54 16.32
C ALA A 117 10.16 13.61 17.00
N CYS A 118 11.21 13.21 16.27
CA CYS A 118 12.30 12.43 16.82
C CYS A 118 13.07 13.20 17.89
N GLN A 119 13.40 14.47 17.64
CA GLN A 119 14.08 15.33 18.61
C GLN A 119 13.25 15.52 19.88
N MET A 120 11.95 15.80 19.76
CA MET A 120 11.03 15.90 20.90
C MET A 120 11.02 14.62 21.74
N LEU A 121 10.95 13.45 21.08
CA LEU A 121 10.98 12.17 21.78
C LEU A 121 12.32 11.93 22.49
N LEU A 122 13.44 12.18 21.82
CA LEU A 122 14.77 12.00 22.40
C LEU A 122 15.01 12.95 23.58
N GLN A 123 14.53 14.20 23.49
CA GLN A 123 14.56 15.13 24.62
C GLN A 123 13.78 14.59 25.82
N TYR A 124 12.54 14.13 25.60
CA TYR A 124 11.73 13.52 26.67
C TYR A 124 12.46 12.34 27.35
N VAL A 125 13.05 11.44 26.56
CA VAL A 125 13.79 10.28 27.09
C VAL A 125 15.02 10.72 27.91
N ARG A 126 15.75 11.75 27.45
CA ARG A 126 16.93 12.27 28.17
C ARG A 126 16.58 12.88 29.54
N TYR A 127 15.39 13.45 29.70
CA TYR A 127 14.97 14.13 30.94
C TYR A 127 14.21 13.27 31.96
N ASN A 128 14.22 11.93 31.86
CA ASN A 128 13.53 10.90 32.70
C ASN A 128 12.23 10.30 32.14
N GLY A 129 11.89 10.55 30.88
CA GLY A 129 10.66 10.03 30.31
C GLY A 129 10.69 8.52 29.98
N SER A 130 9.75 7.74 30.52
CA SER A 130 9.51 6.37 30.04
C SER A 130 8.72 6.42 28.72
N ILE A 131 9.30 5.94 27.62
CA ILE A 131 8.62 5.86 26.31
C ILE A 131 7.33 5.03 26.43
N VAL A 132 7.36 3.95 27.21
CA VAL A 132 6.19 3.10 27.43
C VAL A 132 5.04 3.93 28.01
N SER A 133 5.31 4.70 29.06
CA SER A 133 4.29 5.58 29.67
C SER A 133 3.83 6.67 28.71
N LEU A 134 4.71 7.17 27.84
CA LEU A 134 4.36 8.23 26.89
C LEU A 134 3.39 7.74 25.82
N PHE A 135 3.64 6.57 25.24
CA PHE A 135 2.79 6.03 24.17
C PHE A 135 1.52 5.37 24.69
N ALA A 136 1.55 4.86 25.93
CA ALA A 136 0.46 4.08 26.50
C ALA A 136 -0.42 4.83 27.49
N GLY A 137 0.08 5.92 28.08
CA GLY A 137 -0.54 6.55 29.24
C GLY A 137 -0.53 5.62 30.45
N LEU A 138 -1.60 5.67 31.25
CA LEU A 138 -1.77 4.84 32.45
C LEU A 138 -2.14 3.38 32.13
N ASP A 139 -2.75 3.12 30.97
CA ASP A 139 -3.39 1.83 30.64
C ASP A 139 -2.65 1.05 29.54
N TYR A 140 -1.44 0.59 29.86
CA TYR A 140 -0.63 -0.17 28.89
C TYR A 140 -1.28 -1.50 28.44
N SER A 141 -1.92 -2.23 29.37
CA SER A 141 -2.46 -3.56 29.09
C SER A 141 -3.56 -3.54 28.02
N SER A 142 -4.47 -2.56 28.06
CA SER A 142 -5.56 -2.44 27.07
C SER A 142 -5.10 -1.83 25.74
N LYS A 143 -4.05 -1.00 25.74
CA LYS A 143 -3.55 -0.28 24.55
C LYS A 143 -2.29 -0.91 23.93
N HIS A 144 -1.86 -2.08 24.41
CA HIS A 144 -0.61 -2.75 24.00
C HIS A 144 -0.45 -2.87 22.47
N SER A 145 -1.47 -3.37 21.77
CA SER A 145 -1.41 -3.59 20.31
C SER A 145 -1.22 -2.30 19.52
N LEU A 146 -1.92 -1.23 19.92
CA LEU A 146 -1.81 0.10 19.32
C LEU A 146 -0.41 0.67 19.53
N VAL A 147 0.11 0.59 20.76
CA VAL A 147 1.44 1.09 21.13
C VAL A 147 2.51 0.36 20.32
N VAL A 148 2.47 -0.98 20.28
CA VAL A 148 3.42 -1.78 19.49
C VAL A 148 3.36 -1.43 18.00
N HIS A 149 2.16 -1.27 17.44
CA HIS A 149 2.00 -0.87 16.05
C HIS A 149 2.61 0.52 15.79
N ARG A 150 2.30 1.52 16.64
CA ARG A 150 2.83 2.89 16.50
C ARG A 150 4.35 2.91 16.61
N VAL A 151 4.93 2.24 17.61
CA VAL A 151 6.38 2.16 17.82
C VAL A 151 7.07 1.51 16.62
N LYS A 152 6.58 0.34 16.17
CA LYS A 152 7.15 -0.35 14.99
C LYS A 152 7.04 0.50 13.73
N LYS A 153 5.89 1.15 13.53
CA LYS A 153 5.67 2.00 12.35
C LYS A 153 6.55 3.25 12.40
N PHE A 154 6.73 3.84 13.57
CA PHE A 154 7.60 5.00 13.77
C PHE A 154 9.07 4.65 13.50
N ALA A 155 9.57 3.56 14.09
CA ALA A 155 10.91 3.07 13.79
C ALA A 155 11.11 2.76 12.30
N TYR A 156 10.10 2.14 11.67
CA TYR A 156 10.13 1.85 10.23
C TYR A 156 10.24 3.12 9.38
N ILE A 157 9.46 4.16 9.65
CA ILE A 157 9.54 5.40 8.86
C ILE A 157 10.87 6.14 9.06
N CYS A 158 11.48 6.05 10.25
CA CYS A 158 12.84 6.56 10.48
C CYS A 158 13.87 5.84 9.61
N LEU A 159 13.83 4.50 9.56
CA LEU A 159 14.69 3.70 8.68
C LEU A 159 14.42 4.00 7.20
N GLN A 160 13.15 4.18 6.83
CA GLN A 160 12.76 4.54 5.47
C GLN A 160 13.30 5.92 5.06
N ALA A 161 13.26 6.91 5.96
CA ALA A 161 13.82 8.23 5.74
C ALA A 161 15.33 8.17 5.49
N ILE A 162 16.07 7.37 6.28
CA ILE A 162 17.50 7.14 6.10
C ILE A 162 17.77 6.51 4.73
N TYR A 163 17.06 5.43 4.38
CA TYR A 163 17.28 4.71 3.13
C TYR A 163 17.04 5.56 1.88
N GLN A 164 15.94 6.31 1.85
CA GLN A 164 15.59 7.15 0.70
C GLN A 164 16.55 8.34 0.57
N ASN A 165 16.98 8.93 1.69
CA ASN A 165 17.86 10.09 1.71
C ASN A 165 19.35 9.73 1.85
N ARG A 166 19.70 8.44 1.69
CA ARG A 166 21.06 7.90 1.95
C ARG A 166 22.18 8.62 1.21
N ILE A 167 21.91 9.14 0.02
CA ILE A 167 22.92 9.84 -0.80
C ILE A 167 23.30 11.16 -0.12
N HIS A 168 22.31 11.92 0.36
CA HIS A 168 22.53 13.18 1.09
C HIS A 168 23.10 12.94 2.49
N LEU A 169 22.67 11.85 3.14
CA LEU A 169 23.06 11.50 4.50
C LEU A 169 24.41 10.77 4.59
N LYS A 170 24.96 10.28 3.46
CA LYS A 170 26.20 9.49 3.40
C LYS A 170 27.34 10.16 4.15
N ASN A 171 27.51 11.46 3.97
CA ASN A 171 28.59 12.22 4.60
C ASN A 171 28.39 12.35 6.11
N GLN A 172 27.15 12.36 6.60
CA GLN A 172 26.83 12.42 8.04
C GLN A 172 27.05 11.07 8.74
N ILE A 173 26.84 9.95 8.03
CA ILE A 173 27.05 8.60 8.59
C ILE A 173 28.54 8.36 8.93
N LEU A 174 29.44 8.98 8.16
CA LEU A 174 30.89 8.83 8.34
C LEU A 174 31.46 9.82 9.38
N MET A 175 30.65 10.74 9.91
CA MET A 175 31.10 11.72 10.90
C MET A 175 30.99 11.15 12.32
N PRO A 176 31.92 11.47 13.23
CA PRO A 176 31.83 11.07 14.63
C PRO A 176 30.54 11.57 15.28
N SER A 177 29.93 10.76 16.16
CA SER A 177 28.65 11.03 16.83
C SER A 177 28.62 12.26 17.75
N LYS A 178 29.72 13.02 17.83
CA LYS A 178 29.85 14.24 18.63
C LYS A 178 28.87 15.35 18.20
N TYR A 179 28.22 15.22 17.04
CA TYR A 179 27.25 16.19 16.51
C TYR A 179 25.81 15.67 16.65
N SER A 180 25.22 15.75 17.85
CA SER A 180 23.85 15.21 18.12
C SER A 180 22.72 15.87 17.31
N ALA A 181 23.00 16.95 16.58
CA ALA A 181 22.04 17.64 15.72
C ALA A 181 21.93 17.06 14.30
N MET A 182 22.76 16.07 13.93
CA MET A 182 22.71 15.52 12.57
C MET A 182 21.47 14.66 12.34
N PRO A 183 20.73 14.86 11.23
CA PRO A 183 19.54 14.08 10.87
C PRO A 183 19.72 12.56 10.99
N THR A 184 20.84 12.02 10.51
CA THR A 184 21.09 10.57 10.59
C THR A 184 21.22 10.08 12.03
N ILE A 185 21.91 10.85 12.88
CA ILE A 185 22.12 10.50 14.29
C ILE A 185 20.78 10.53 15.02
N ILE A 186 19.98 11.59 14.82
CA ILE A 186 18.64 11.72 15.42
C ILE A 186 17.75 10.52 15.05
N LEU A 187 17.70 10.16 13.76
CA LEU A 187 16.87 9.04 13.30
C LEU A 187 17.36 7.70 13.86
N LEU A 188 18.68 7.46 13.89
CA LEU A 188 19.25 6.21 14.41
C LEU A 188 19.13 6.10 15.93
N GLU A 189 19.39 7.18 16.68
CA GLU A 189 19.14 7.24 18.13
C GLU A 189 17.68 6.97 18.43
N THR A 190 16.76 7.56 17.66
CA THR A 190 15.33 7.33 17.83
C THR A 190 14.96 5.86 17.58
N VAL A 191 15.48 5.25 16.50
CA VAL A 191 15.28 3.83 16.22
C VAL A 191 15.84 2.97 17.33
N ALA A 192 17.05 3.28 17.82
CA ALA A 192 17.66 2.58 18.95
C ALA A 192 16.80 2.72 20.21
N CYS A 193 16.29 3.91 20.54
CA CYS A 193 15.36 4.11 21.65
C CYS A 193 14.08 3.27 21.48
N LEU A 194 13.46 3.28 20.30
CA LEU A 194 12.23 2.55 20.03
C LEU A 194 12.41 1.01 20.01
N ILE A 195 13.60 0.51 19.65
CA ILE A 195 13.92 -0.93 19.59
C ILE A 195 14.52 -1.45 20.89
N ILE A 196 15.45 -0.72 21.52
CA ILE A 196 16.11 -1.14 22.77
C ILE A 196 15.12 -1.12 23.92
N LEU A 197 14.15 -0.19 23.90
CA LEU A 197 12.98 -0.21 24.79
C LEU A 197 11.92 -1.20 24.31
N ASN A 198 12.31 -2.22 23.53
CA ASN A 198 11.52 -3.42 23.33
C ASN A 198 10.88 -3.77 24.65
N PHE A 199 9.55 -3.79 24.65
CA PHE A 199 8.66 -4.29 25.67
C PHE A 199 8.97 -5.76 25.97
N HIS A 200 10.17 -6.04 26.48
CA HIS A 200 10.52 -7.30 27.09
C HIS A 200 9.58 -7.44 28.28
N GLY A 201 8.75 -8.47 28.21
CA GLY A 201 7.56 -8.59 29.02
C GLY A 201 7.86 -8.37 30.49
N SER A 202 7.17 -7.40 31.08
CA SER A 202 6.62 -7.61 32.41
C SER A 202 5.43 -8.56 32.26
N ALA A 203 5.75 -9.82 31.95
CA ALA A 203 4.97 -10.94 32.44
C ALA A 203 5.45 -11.17 33.87
N LYS A 204 4.76 -10.54 34.82
CA LYS A 204 4.58 -11.06 36.17
C LYS A 204 3.10 -10.96 36.46
#